data_AF-A0A1I8G1G5-F1
#
_entry.id   AF-A0A1I8G1G5-F1
#
_cell.length_a   1.000
_cell.length_b   1.000
_cell.length_c   1.000
_cell.angle_alpha   90.00
_cell.angle_beta   90.00
_cell.angle_gamma   90.00
#
_symmetry.space_group_name_H-M   'P 1'
#
loop_
_entity.id
_entity.type
_entity.pdbx_description
1 polymer ?
#
loop_
_entity_poly.entity_id
_entity_poly.type
_entity_poly.pdbx_seq_one_letter_code
_entity_poly.pdbx_strand_id
1 'polypeptide(L)'
;MNVRNLISGLALLFALLAGSATCYRQLVRKEDRPASIILKSFIARFHNWLIPNILGEGTPEELAKQLTEQLNVRDYASAVGLNKQQLRKLVLVMEYARDGRILDLILDGMPEEAYREAYALFGRIVESGFLGSETAN
;
A
#
# COMPACT_ATOMS: atom_id res chain seq x y z
N MET A 1 -13.92 30.04 48.63
CA MET A 1 -13.22 29.54 47.42
C MET A 1 -14.22 28.69 46.64
N ASN A 2 -14.49 29.08 45.39
CA ASN A 2 -15.69 28.70 44.65
C ASN A 2 -15.39 27.50 43.74
N VAL A 3 -16.03 26.34 44.01
CA VAL A 3 -15.81 25.04 43.34
C VAL A 3 -15.98 25.12 41.82
N ARG A 4 -16.72 26.12 41.33
CA ARG A 4 -16.94 26.38 39.90
C ARG A 4 -15.67 26.75 39.12
N ASN A 5 -14.69 27.40 39.74
CA ASN A 5 -13.46 27.78 39.04
C ASN A 5 -12.49 26.61 38.85
N LEU A 6 -12.56 25.59 39.72
CA LEU A 6 -11.69 24.40 39.65
C LEU A 6 -12.11 23.48 38.50
N ILE A 7 -13.41 23.37 38.23
CA ILE A 7 -13.96 22.55 37.14
C ILE A 7 -13.64 23.17 35.77
N SER A 8 -13.64 24.50 35.66
CA SER A 8 -13.26 25.19 34.42
C SER A 8 -11.77 25.02 34.06
N GLY A 9 -10.89 24.98 35.07
CA GLY A 9 -9.46 24.74 34.86
C GLY A 9 -9.14 23.30 34.45
N LEU A 10 -9.87 22.32 34.99
CA LEU A 10 -9.70 20.91 34.62
C LEU A 10 -10.21 20.59 33.21
N ALA A 11 -11.30 21.23 32.77
CA ALA A 11 -11.81 21.10 31.41
C ALA A 11 -10.82 21.67 30.36
N LEU A 12 -10.13 22.77 30.68
CA LEU A 12 -9.07 23.32 29.83
C LEU A 12 -7.82 22.45 29.80
N LEU A 13 -7.49 21.74 30.88
CA LEU A 13 -6.35 20.81 30.91
C LEU A 13 -6.60 19.55 30.07
N PHE A 14 -7.85 19.05 30.02
CA PHE A 14 -8.23 17.95 29.12
C PHE A 14 -8.30 18.38 27.65
N ALA A 15 -8.72 19.62 27.35
CA ALA A 15 -8.73 20.15 25.99
C ALA A 15 -7.30 20.39 25.43
N LEU A 16 -6.31 20.67 26.29
CA LEU A 16 -4.89 20.76 25.92
C LEU A 16 -4.22 19.40 25.69
N LEU A 17 -4.77 18.31 26.23
CA LEU A 17 -4.31 16.93 25.95
C LEU A 17 -5.05 16.29 24.76
N ALA A 18 -6.25 16.76 24.42
CA ALA A 18 -6.99 16.35 23.23
C ALA A 18 -6.72 17.24 22.00
N GLY A 19 -5.94 18.31 22.17
CA GLY A 19 -5.65 19.32 21.17
C GLY A 19 -4.54 18.89 20.20
N SER A 20 -4.96 18.60 18.97
CA SER A 20 -4.16 18.53 17.75
C SER A 20 -3.35 17.25 17.55
N ALA A 21 -4.09 16.20 17.18
CA ALA A 21 -3.78 15.42 15.98
C ALA A 21 -2.28 15.16 15.78
N THR A 22 -1.78 14.13 16.46
CA THR A 22 -0.90 13.20 15.77
C THR A 22 -1.67 12.78 14.52
N CYS A 23 -1.47 13.53 13.43
CA CYS A 23 -1.64 13.04 12.09
C CYS A 23 -0.87 11.73 12.12
N TYR A 24 -1.58 10.62 12.27
CA TYR A 24 -1.02 9.28 12.16
C TYR A 24 -0.66 9.19 10.68
N ARG A 25 0.44 9.87 10.31
CA ARG A 25 1.17 9.66 9.08
C ARG A 25 1.52 8.19 9.20
N GLN A 26 0.73 7.34 8.54
CA GLN A 26 0.95 5.91 8.55
C GLN A 26 2.44 5.72 8.31
N LEU A 27 3.11 5.17 9.31
CA LEU A 27 4.54 4.98 9.26
C LEU A 27 4.76 3.93 8.16
N VAL A 28 5.18 4.39 6.99
CA VAL A 28 5.58 3.51 5.91
C VAL A 28 6.81 2.75 6.40
N ARG A 29 6.67 1.44 6.57
CA ARG A 29 7.76 0.55 7.04
C ARG A 29 8.37 -0.15 5.84
N LYS A 30 9.27 0.52 5.14
CA LYS A 30 9.89 -0.05 3.92
C LYS A 30 10.62 -1.36 4.21
N GLU A 31 11.11 -1.51 5.44
CA GLU A 31 11.82 -2.66 5.95
C GLU A 31 10.96 -3.93 5.97
N ASP A 32 9.63 -3.79 6.07
CA ASP A 32 8.70 -4.92 6.09
C ASP A 32 8.38 -5.48 4.70
N ARG A 33 8.78 -4.76 3.64
CA ARG A 33 8.50 -5.15 2.27
C ARG A 33 9.31 -6.39 1.88
N PRO A 34 8.80 -7.19 0.92
CA PRO A 34 9.58 -8.29 0.38
C PRO A 34 10.88 -7.79 -0.26
N ALA A 35 11.93 -8.60 -0.20
CA ALA A 35 13.20 -8.28 -0.85
C ALA A 35 13.01 -8.13 -2.38
N SER A 36 13.65 -7.13 -2.96
CA SER A 36 13.54 -6.84 -4.40
C SER A 36 13.88 -8.05 -5.29
N ILE A 37 14.84 -8.90 -4.89
CA ILE A 37 15.18 -10.12 -5.63
C ILE A 37 14.03 -11.15 -5.71
N ILE A 38 13.21 -11.22 -4.66
CA ILE A 38 12.03 -12.12 -4.61
C ILE A 38 10.94 -11.55 -5.52
N LEU A 39 10.68 -10.24 -5.42
CA LEU A 39 9.72 -9.56 -6.30
C LEU A 39 10.13 -9.66 -7.76
N LYS A 40 11.42 -9.50 -8.09
CA LYS A 40 11.94 -9.66 -9.45
C LYS A 40 11.60 -11.03 -10.01
N SER A 41 11.87 -12.09 -9.24
CA SER A 41 11.60 -13.48 -9.68
C SER A 41 10.10 -13.72 -9.90
N PHE A 42 9.27 -13.19 -9.00
CA PHE A 42 7.81 -13.26 -9.13
C PHE A 42 7.29 -12.50 -10.36
N ILE A 43 7.72 -11.26 -10.55
CA ILE A 43 7.33 -10.41 -11.68
C ILE A 43 7.78 -11.02 -13.00
N ALA A 44 9.00 -11.58 -13.05
CA ALA A 44 9.51 -12.24 -14.25
C ALA A 44 8.69 -13.48 -14.62
N ARG A 45 8.31 -14.31 -13.64
CA ARG A 45 7.52 -15.52 -13.90
C ARG A 45 6.09 -15.20 -14.32
N PHE A 46 5.47 -14.17 -13.76
CA PHE A 46 4.10 -13.75 -14.09
C PHE A 46 4.05 -12.47 -14.94
N HIS A 47 5.06 -12.31 -15.79
CA HIS A 47 5.25 -11.14 -16.65
C HIS A 47 3.99 -10.79 -17.43
N ASN A 48 3.37 -11.78 -18.09
CA ASN A 48 2.22 -11.55 -18.97
C ASN A 48 0.96 -11.04 -18.24
N TRP A 49 0.86 -11.30 -16.94
CA TRP A 49 -0.23 -10.79 -16.12
C TRP A 49 0.07 -9.38 -15.62
N LEU A 50 1.30 -9.14 -15.15
CA LEU A 50 1.69 -7.93 -14.44
C LEU A 50 2.11 -6.79 -15.36
N ILE A 51 2.85 -7.08 -16.43
CA ILE A 51 3.45 -6.10 -17.33
C ILE A 51 2.77 -6.20 -18.70
N PRO A 52 2.37 -5.06 -19.30
CA PRO A 52 2.43 -3.70 -18.75
C PRO A 52 1.19 -3.31 -17.93
N ASN A 53 0.21 -4.20 -17.82
CA ASN A 53 -1.16 -3.84 -17.46
C ASN A 53 -1.35 -3.41 -16.00
N ILE A 54 -0.51 -3.88 -15.08
CA ILE A 54 -0.64 -3.64 -13.63
C ILE A 54 0.54 -2.80 -13.12
N LEU A 55 1.76 -3.21 -13.47
CA LEU A 55 3.00 -2.61 -12.96
C LEU A 55 3.58 -1.52 -13.87
N GLY A 56 3.00 -1.30 -15.05
CA GLY A 56 3.54 -0.38 -16.04
C GLY A 56 4.60 -1.00 -16.93
N GLU A 57 5.16 -0.17 -17.80
CA GLU A 57 6.26 -0.57 -18.69
C GLU A 57 7.58 -0.62 -17.90
N GLY A 58 8.44 -1.58 -18.23
CA GLY A 58 9.76 -1.70 -17.62
C GLY A 58 10.21 -3.14 -17.43
N THR A 59 11.45 -3.32 -16.99
CA THR A 59 11.97 -4.66 -16.69
C THR A 59 11.51 -5.13 -15.30
N PRO A 60 11.39 -6.46 -15.07
CA PRO A 60 11.06 -7.00 -13.75
C PRO A 60 11.99 -6.51 -12.62
N GLU A 61 13.25 -6.24 -12.95
CA GLU A 61 14.24 -5.73 -12.00
C GLU A 61 13.97 -4.29 -11.60
N GLU A 62 13.71 -3.41 -12.57
CA GLU A 62 13.37 -2.02 -12.32
C GLU A 62 12.07 -1.91 -11.53
N LEU A 63 11.03 -2.64 -11.93
CA LEU A 63 9.72 -2.59 -11.27
C LEU A 63 9.79 -3.12 -9.83
N ALA A 64 10.52 -4.22 -9.59
CA ALA A 64 10.76 -4.74 -8.24
C ALA A 64 11.48 -3.72 -7.36
N LYS A 65 12.54 -3.10 -7.88
CA LYS A 65 13.30 -2.06 -7.18
C LYS A 65 12.37 -0.88 -6.81
N GLN A 66 11.60 -0.36 -7.76
CA GLN A 66 10.68 0.74 -7.51
C GLN A 66 9.62 0.39 -6.46
N LEU A 67 9.04 -0.81 -6.48
CA LEU A 67 8.09 -1.26 -5.45
C LEU A 67 8.71 -1.28 -4.04
N THR A 68 10.00 -1.61 -3.93
CA THR A 68 10.70 -1.61 -2.64
C THR A 68 11.18 -0.25 -2.19
N GLU A 69 11.56 0.65 -3.11
CA GLU A 69 12.17 1.93 -2.79
C GLU A 69 11.16 3.06 -2.61
N GLN A 70 10.06 3.07 -3.35
CA GLN A 70 9.12 4.20 -3.35
C GLN A 70 8.28 4.24 -2.08
N LEU A 71 7.99 5.43 -1.55
CA LEU A 71 7.28 5.52 -0.26
C LEU A 71 5.85 5.01 -0.37
N ASN A 72 5.15 5.36 -1.45
CA ASN A 72 3.75 4.99 -1.64
C ASN A 72 3.45 4.69 -3.11
N VAL A 73 2.23 4.20 -3.36
CA VAL A 73 1.75 3.83 -4.69
C VAL A 73 1.74 4.98 -5.70
N ARG A 74 1.60 6.24 -5.25
CA ARG A 74 1.64 7.42 -6.14
C ARG A 74 3.06 7.73 -6.59
N ASP A 75 4.02 7.66 -5.68
CA ASP A 75 5.43 7.84 -6.01
C ASP A 75 5.90 6.75 -6.98
N TYR A 76 5.46 5.51 -6.75
CA TYR A 76 5.66 4.41 -7.69
C TYR A 76 5.03 4.70 -9.04
N ALA A 77 3.76 5.09 -9.08
CA ALA A 77 3.05 5.39 -10.32
C ALA A 77 3.72 6.49 -11.13
N SER A 78 4.23 7.52 -10.46
CA SER A 78 4.99 8.60 -11.10
C SER A 78 6.34 8.11 -11.61
N ALA A 79 7.03 7.23 -10.87
CA ALA A 79 8.35 6.74 -11.25
C ALA A 79 8.33 5.81 -12.47
N VAL A 80 7.29 4.99 -12.62
CA VAL A 80 7.16 4.02 -13.73
C VAL A 80 6.18 4.48 -14.82
N GLY A 81 5.64 5.70 -14.70
CA GLY A 81 4.77 6.29 -15.71
C GLY A 81 3.40 5.63 -15.85
N LEU A 82 2.79 5.16 -14.74
CA LEU A 82 1.46 4.55 -14.80
C LEU A 82 0.40 5.54 -15.26
N ASN A 83 -0.45 5.09 -16.18
CA ASN A 83 -1.68 5.78 -16.48
C ASN A 83 -2.74 5.54 -15.37
N LYS A 84 -3.82 6.31 -15.39
CA LYS A 84 -4.88 6.24 -14.37
C LYS A 84 -5.53 4.85 -14.25
N GLN A 85 -5.62 4.11 -15.35
CA GLN A 85 -6.22 2.77 -15.34
C GLN A 85 -5.28 1.75 -14.71
N GLN A 86 -3.99 1.79 -15.07
CA GLN A 86 -2.97 0.93 -14.47
C GLN A 86 -2.84 1.18 -12.96
N LEU A 87 -2.83 2.45 -12.54
CA LEU A 87 -2.80 2.79 -11.12
C LEU A 87 -4.01 2.21 -10.36
N ARG A 88 -5.22 2.37 -10.89
CA ARG A 88 -6.41 1.76 -10.28
C ARG A 88 -6.29 0.24 -10.21
N LYS A 89 -5.81 -0.39 -11.27
CA LYS A 89 -5.64 -1.84 -11.32
C LYS A 89 -4.60 -2.32 -10.31
N LEU A 90 -3.48 -1.60 -10.17
CA LEU A 90 -2.45 -1.89 -9.16
C LEU A 90 -3.02 -1.86 -7.74
N VAL A 91 -3.77 -0.81 -7.40
CA VAL A 91 -4.40 -0.67 -6.08
C VAL A 91 -5.35 -1.85 -5.82
N LEU A 92 -6.25 -2.15 -6.76
CA LEU A 92 -7.21 -3.25 -6.62
C LEU A 92 -6.51 -4.61 -6.48
N VAL A 93 -5.52 -4.91 -7.31
CA VAL A 93 -4.77 -6.17 -7.23
C VAL A 93 -4.06 -6.32 -5.89
N MET A 94 -3.48 -5.23 -5.37
CA MET A 94 -2.83 -5.25 -4.06
C MET A 94 -3.83 -5.43 -2.90
N GLU A 95 -5.00 -4.79 -2.97
CA GLU A 95 -6.08 -4.96 -2.00
C GLU A 95 -6.65 -6.37 -2.04
N TYR A 96 -6.95 -6.90 -3.23
CA TYR A 96 -7.46 -8.26 -3.39
C TYR A 96 -6.46 -9.31 -2.91
N ALA A 97 -5.16 -9.09 -3.17
CA ALA A 97 -4.11 -9.95 -2.67
C ALA A 97 -4.02 -9.90 -1.14
N ARG A 98 -4.09 -8.71 -0.52
CA ARG A 98 -4.12 -8.59 0.95
C ARG A 98 -5.34 -9.29 1.55
N ASP A 99 -6.52 -9.10 0.96
CA ASP A 99 -7.79 -9.57 1.51
C ASP A 99 -8.10 -11.04 1.16
N GLY A 100 -7.20 -11.73 0.43
CA GLY A 100 -7.39 -13.12 0.01
C GLY A 100 -8.52 -13.30 -1.00
N ARG A 101 -8.85 -12.26 -1.79
CA ARG A 101 -9.92 -12.26 -2.79
C ARG A 101 -9.48 -12.92 -4.10
N ILE A 102 -9.34 -14.25 -4.04
CA ILE A 102 -8.83 -15.09 -5.14
C ILE A 102 -9.63 -14.91 -6.43
N LEU A 103 -10.97 -14.99 -6.34
CA LEU A 103 -11.84 -14.94 -7.51
C LEU A 103 -11.69 -13.63 -8.27
N ASP A 104 -11.60 -12.51 -7.56
CA ASP A 104 -11.42 -11.20 -8.19
C ASP A 104 -10.07 -11.11 -8.92
N LEU A 105 -9.00 -11.65 -8.33
CA LEU A 105 -7.68 -11.69 -8.98
C LEU A 105 -7.68 -12.57 -10.25
N ILE A 106 -8.31 -13.74 -10.20
CA ILE A 106 -8.43 -14.64 -11.37
C ILE A 106 -9.22 -13.96 -12.48
N LEU A 107 -10.34 -13.32 -12.15
CA LEU A 107 -11.14 -12.56 -13.13
C LEU A 107 -10.34 -11.40 -13.75
N ASP A 108 -9.36 -10.86 -13.01
CA ASP A 108 -8.48 -9.78 -13.48
C ASP A 108 -7.24 -10.27 -14.25
N GLY A 109 -7.16 -11.59 -14.50
CA GLY A 109 -6.16 -12.25 -15.33
C GLY A 109 -5.02 -12.93 -14.57
N MET A 110 -5.13 -13.10 -13.25
CA MET A 110 -4.11 -13.78 -12.45
C MET A 110 -4.08 -15.30 -12.77
N PRO A 111 -2.90 -15.87 -13.10
CA PRO A 111 -2.74 -17.32 -13.17
C PRO A 111 -3.03 -17.97 -11.81
N GLU A 112 -3.71 -19.12 -11.79
CA GLU A 112 -4.14 -19.78 -10.55
C GLU A 112 -2.97 -20.08 -9.60
N GLU A 113 -1.82 -20.48 -10.16
CA GLU A 113 -0.61 -20.78 -9.43
C GLU A 113 0.04 -19.55 -8.77
N ALA A 114 -0.28 -18.34 -9.25
CA ALA A 114 0.30 -17.11 -8.73
C ALA A 114 -0.29 -16.69 -7.38
N TYR A 115 -1.48 -17.19 -7.02
CA TYR A 115 -2.24 -16.73 -5.85
C TYR A 115 -1.41 -16.71 -4.55
N ARG A 116 -0.78 -17.85 -4.20
CA ARG A 116 -0.05 -17.97 -2.92
C ARG A 116 1.06 -16.95 -2.80
N GLU A 117 1.77 -16.70 -3.89
CA GLU A 117 2.86 -15.74 -3.93
C GLU A 117 2.35 -14.30 -4.02
N ALA A 118 1.29 -14.04 -4.78
CA ALA A 118 0.64 -12.74 -4.82
C ALA A 118 0.15 -12.31 -3.43
N TYR A 119 -0.55 -13.21 -2.71
CA TYR A 119 -0.99 -12.99 -1.33
C TYR A 119 0.19 -12.65 -0.41
N ALA A 120 1.24 -13.48 -0.43
CA ALA A 120 2.39 -13.29 0.45
C ALA A 120 3.21 -12.03 0.15
N LEU A 121 3.37 -11.68 -1.14
CA LEU A 121 4.22 -10.58 -1.56
C LEU A 121 3.47 -9.24 -1.55
N PHE A 122 2.33 -9.16 -2.23
CA PHE A 122 1.54 -7.94 -2.27
C PHE A 122 0.88 -7.62 -0.93
N GLY A 123 0.43 -8.63 -0.17
CA GLY A 123 -0.08 -8.44 1.18
C GLY A 123 0.93 -7.70 2.07
N ARG A 124 2.19 -8.16 2.09
CA ARG A 124 3.28 -7.48 2.83
C ARG A 124 3.57 -6.07 2.34
N ILE A 125 3.49 -5.82 1.03
CA ILE A 125 3.64 -4.47 0.49
C ILE A 125 2.52 -3.56 1.02
N VAL A 126 1.26 -4.02 1.02
CA VAL A 126 0.15 -3.22 1.55
C VAL A 126 0.28 -2.99 3.05
N GLU A 127 0.60 -4.04 3.82
CA GLU A 127 0.83 -3.97 5.28
C GLU A 127 1.98 -3.03 5.66
N SER A 128 2.95 -2.82 4.77
CA SER A 128 4.02 -1.82 4.93
C SER A 128 3.52 -0.37 4.89
N GLY A 129 2.24 -0.14 4.57
CA GLY A 129 1.63 1.19 4.39
C GLY A 129 1.77 1.75 2.98
N PHE A 130 2.14 0.93 1.98
CA PHE A 130 2.42 1.39 0.62
C PHE A 130 1.21 2.04 -0.08
N LEU A 131 -0.01 1.57 0.17
CA LEU A 131 -1.22 2.17 -0.40
C LEU A 131 -1.64 3.49 0.27
N GLY A 132 -1.11 3.79 1.46
CA GLY A 132 -1.54 4.93 2.27
C GLY A 132 -2.99 4.81 2.77
N SER A 133 -3.44 5.80 3.55
CA SER A 133 -4.78 5.84 4.15
C SER A 133 -5.84 6.46 3.22
N GLU A 134 -5.61 6.46 1.92
CA GLU A 134 -6.46 7.11 0.92
C GLU A 134 -7.55 6.19 0.33
N THR A 135 -7.93 5.13 1.05
CA THR A 135 -9.23 4.46 0.85
C THR A 135 -10.35 5.07 1.72
N ALA A 136 -10.04 6.11 2.50
CA ALA A 136 -11.03 6.93 3.18
C ALA A 136 -11.29 8.22 2.38
N ASN A 137 -12.07 8.12 1.30
CA ASN A 137 -12.84 9.23 0.72
C ASN A 137 -13.97 8.66 -0.15
#